data_AF-A0A1F8M575-F1
#
_entry.id   AF-A0A1F8M575-F1
#
_cell.length_a   1.000
_cell.length_b   1.000
_cell.length_c   1.000
_cell.angle_alpha   90.00
_cell.angle_beta   90.00
_cell.angle_gamma   90.00
#
_symmetry.space_group_name_H-M   'P 1'
#
loop_
_entity.id
_entity.type
_entity.pdbx_description
1 polymer ?
#
loop_
_entity_poly.entity_id
_entity_poly.type
_entity_poly.pdbx_seq_one_letter_code
_entity_poly.pdbx_strand_id
1 'polypeptide(L)'
;MKWELHSVADYNLVDDWTDRWLALIELINSVTGSEEPPFSPPLPAEIDEVTYQSLRFWFMDHEAQFLPLWKEFCENRDWHPSEPKDNDEEDLPQKYLGNPFLFFYEPENLYHLAQQMDLQSGIDIWEPSEHRARMVRPVFVRLGELLLECLDWVDKREDSRPYKTNGR
;
A
#
# COMPACT_ATOMS: atom_id res chain seq x y z
N MET A 1 15.58 -23.48 18.06
CA MET A 1 14.36 -23.94 17.37
C MET A 1 13.32 -22.84 17.57
N LYS A 2 13.23 -21.90 16.61
CA LYS A 2 12.43 -20.65 16.73
C LYS A 2 11.70 -20.29 15.43
N TRP A 3 11.79 -21.11 14.39
CA TRP A 3 11.47 -20.71 13.01
C TRP A 3 9.99 -20.89 12.63
N GLU A 4 9.23 -21.70 13.38
CA GLU A 4 7.82 -21.99 13.07
C GLU A 4 6.87 -20.87 13.50
N LEU A 5 7.24 -20.07 14.51
CA LEU A 5 6.41 -18.97 15.01
C LEU A 5 6.58 -17.66 14.23
N HIS A 6 7.73 -17.47 13.59
CA HIS A 6 8.00 -16.24 12.83
C HIS A 6 7.13 -16.18 11.57
N SER A 7 6.96 -17.29 10.87
CA SER A 7 6.33 -17.29 9.55
C SER A 7 4.81 -17.09 9.55
N VAL A 8 4.09 -17.57 10.58
CA VAL A 8 2.65 -17.26 10.76
C VAL A 8 2.45 -15.80 11.18
N ALA A 9 3.34 -15.26 12.03
CA ALA A 9 3.29 -13.86 12.42
C ALA A 9 3.62 -12.93 11.25
N ASP A 10 4.59 -13.30 10.43
CA ASP A 10 4.97 -12.57 9.21
C ASP A 10 3.82 -12.59 8.19
N TYR A 11 3.17 -13.74 7.99
CA TYR A 11 1.99 -13.85 7.12
C TYR A 11 0.86 -12.92 7.61
N ASN A 12 0.47 -13.05 8.88
CA ASN A 12 -0.60 -12.24 9.46
C ASN A 12 -0.28 -10.74 9.38
N LEU A 13 0.99 -10.36 9.55
CA LEU A 13 1.41 -8.97 9.43
C LEU A 13 1.24 -8.43 8.00
N VAL A 14 1.62 -9.20 6.98
CA VAL A 14 1.46 -8.79 5.57
C VAL A 14 0.00 -8.82 5.15
N ASP A 15 -0.78 -9.78 5.66
CA ASP A 15 -2.24 -9.87 5.46
C ASP A 15 -2.94 -8.64 6.06
N ASP A 16 -2.68 -8.33 7.33
CA ASP A 16 -3.19 -7.13 8.00
C ASP A 16 -2.77 -5.84 7.24
N TRP A 17 -1.52 -5.77 6.77
CA TRP A 17 -1.05 -4.63 5.98
C TRP A 17 -1.80 -4.48 4.66
N THR A 18 -2.13 -5.61 4.02
CA THR A 18 -2.91 -5.66 2.77
C THR A 18 -4.33 -5.18 3.01
N ASP A 19 -4.99 -5.64 4.08
CA ASP A 19 -6.32 -5.19 4.47
C ASP A 19 -6.36 -3.67 4.74
N ARG A 20 -5.34 -3.15 5.44
CA ARG A 20 -5.24 -1.72 5.76
C ARG A 20 -4.95 -0.88 4.52
N TRP A 21 -4.17 -1.41 3.58
CA TRP A 21 -3.92 -0.79 2.28
C TRP A 21 -5.21 -0.68 1.45
N LEU A 22 -5.99 -1.76 1.38
CA LEU A 22 -7.29 -1.75 0.69
C LEU A 22 -8.26 -0.76 1.32
N ALA A 23 -8.35 -0.72 2.66
CA ALA A 23 -9.18 0.26 3.37
C ALA A 23 -8.76 1.70 3.09
N LEU A 24 -7.45 1.97 2.97
CA LEU A 24 -6.94 3.30 2.62
C LEU A 24 -7.30 3.69 1.18
N ILE A 25 -7.17 2.76 0.23
CA ILE A 25 -7.58 2.99 -1.16
C ILE A 25 -9.09 3.25 -1.26
N GLU A 26 -9.90 2.48 -0.54
CA GLU A 26 -11.35 2.68 -0.49
C GLU A 26 -11.70 4.07 0.03
N LEU A 27 -11.06 4.52 1.12
CA LEU A 27 -11.22 5.86 1.66
C LEU A 27 -10.81 6.94 0.65
N ILE A 28 -9.65 6.81 0.02
CA ILE A 28 -9.19 7.80 -0.98
C ILE A 28 -10.18 7.88 -2.15
N ASN A 29 -10.65 6.74 -2.64
CA ASN A 29 -11.62 6.70 -3.73
C ASN A 29 -12.98 7.27 -3.31
N SER A 30 -13.44 7.07 -2.07
CA SER A 30 -14.73 7.59 -1.62
C SER A 30 -14.72 9.12 -1.52
N VAL A 31 -13.61 9.71 -1.06
CA VAL A 31 -13.51 11.17 -0.85
C VAL A 31 -13.10 11.94 -2.10
N THR A 32 -12.50 11.27 -3.09
CA THR A 32 -12.03 11.90 -4.34
C THR A 32 -12.79 11.48 -5.60
N GLY A 33 -13.49 10.35 -5.57
CA GLY A 33 -14.25 9.80 -6.70
C GLY A 33 -15.71 10.22 -6.66
N SER A 34 -16.02 11.39 -7.22
CA SER A 34 -17.40 11.83 -7.42
C SER A 34 -17.59 12.29 -8.86
N GLU A 35 -18.15 11.43 -9.72
CA GLU A 35 -18.69 11.85 -11.03
C GLU A 35 -20.09 12.51 -10.91
N GLU A 36 -20.75 12.41 -9.75
CA GLU A 36 -22.11 12.91 -9.60
C GLU A 36 -22.15 14.37 -9.14
N PRO A 37 -23.08 15.19 -9.68
CA PRO A 37 -23.40 16.48 -9.12
C PRO A 37 -23.74 16.36 -7.62
N PRO A 38 -23.34 17.34 -6.79
CA PRO A 38 -23.18 18.72 -7.18
C PRO A 38 -21.77 19.05 -7.68
N PHE A 39 -21.65 20.11 -8.49
CA PHE A 39 -20.41 20.72 -9.00
C PHE A 39 -19.41 21.18 -7.90
N SER A 40 -19.63 20.75 -6.66
CA SER A 40 -18.83 20.96 -5.46
C SER A 40 -19.06 19.73 -4.58
N PRO A 41 -18.27 18.66 -4.74
CA PRO A 41 -18.40 17.48 -3.89
C PRO A 41 -18.23 17.91 -2.42
N PRO A 42 -18.98 17.28 -1.51
CA PRO A 42 -18.91 17.64 -0.10
C PRO A 42 -17.48 17.48 0.41
N LEU A 43 -17.09 18.37 1.32
CA LEU A 43 -15.88 18.17 2.13
C LEU A 43 -15.91 16.76 2.75
N PRO A 44 -14.75 16.10 2.91
CA PRO A 44 -14.67 14.85 3.65
C PRO A 44 -15.34 15.02 5.00
N ALA A 45 -16.16 14.04 5.37
CA ALA A 45 -16.82 14.06 6.65
C ALA A 45 -15.77 13.89 7.77
N GLU A 46 -16.10 14.34 8.99
CA GLU A 46 -15.23 14.15 10.15
C GLU A 46 -14.88 12.66 10.36
N ILE A 47 -15.80 11.75 10.03
CA ILE A 47 -15.57 10.30 10.10
C ILE A 47 -14.51 9.82 9.10
N ASP A 48 -14.37 10.46 7.95
CA ASP A 48 -13.36 10.12 6.93
C ASP A 48 -11.96 10.46 7.46
N GLU A 49 -11.82 11.62 8.11
CA GLU A 49 -10.58 12.02 8.79
C GLU A 49 -10.23 11.08 9.96
N VAL A 50 -11.21 10.72 10.80
CA VAL A 50 -11.01 9.74 11.88
C VAL A 50 -10.55 8.39 11.33
N THR A 51 -11.12 7.96 10.22
CA THR A 51 -10.74 6.73 9.52
C THR A 51 -9.30 6.83 9.00
N TYR A 52 -8.96 7.95 8.35
CA TYR A 52 -7.60 8.21 7.88
C TYR A 52 -6.58 8.16 9.02
N GLN A 53 -6.83 8.87 10.12
CA GLN A 53 -5.94 8.89 11.28
C GLN A 53 -5.75 7.49 11.87
N SER A 54 -6.83 6.72 11.98
CA SER A 54 -6.76 5.34 12.49
C SER A 54 -5.87 4.46 11.61
N LEU A 55 -5.99 4.55 10.28
CA LEU A 55 -5.13 3.84 9.34
C LEU A 55 -3.68 4.33 9.42
N ARG A 56 -3.49 5.65 9.46
CA ARG A 56 -2.18 6.29 9.56
C ARG A 56 -1.40 5.82 10.77
N PHE A 57 -2.00 5.89 11.97
CA PHE A 57 -1.36 5.42 13.19
C PHE A 57 -1.06 3.93 13.12
N TRP A 58 -1.97 3.13 12.57
CA TRP A 58 -1.73 1.70 12.39
C TRP A 58 -0.49 1.45 11.53
N PHE A 59 -0.36 2.10 10.36
CA PHE A 59 0.82 1.91 9.51
C PHE A 59 2.12 2.32 10.21
N MET A 60 2.12 3.45 10.91
CA MET A 60 3.29 3.92 11.67
C MET A 60 3.70 2.93 12.77
N ASP A 61 2.74 2.40 13.53
CA ASP A 61 3.00 1.47 14.63
C ASP A 61 3.54 0.11 14.15
N HIS A 62 3.22 -0.29 12.91
CA HIS A 62 3.59 -1.59 12.35
C HIS A 62 4.76 -1.52 11.35
N GLU A 63 5.18 -0.31 10.93
CA GLU A 63 6.23 -0.08 9.94
C GLU A 63 7.53 -0.82 10.30
N ALA A 64 7.99 -0.72 11.55
CA ALA A 64 9.24 -1.33 12.00
C ALA A 64 9.26 -2.87 11.86
N GLN A 65 8.09 -3.52 11.86
CA GLN A 65 7.96 -4.97 11.70
C GLN A 65 7.83 -5.35 10.22
N PHE A 66 7.11 -4.53 9.43
CA PHE A 66 6.85 -4.80 8.03
C PHE A 66 8.06 -4.54 7.12
N LEU A 67 8.79 -3.44 7.33
CA LEU A 67 9.89 -3.04 6.42
C LEU A 67 11.01 -4.09 6.27
N PRO A 68 11.44 -4.80 7.33
CA PRO A 68 12.40 -5.90 7.17
C PRO A 68 11.90 -7.01 6.25
N LEU A 69 10.62 -7.39 6.35
CA LEU A 69 10.01 -8.41 5.48
C LEU A 69 9.90 -7.91 4.05
N TRP A 70 9.44 -6.68 3.87
CA TRP A 70 9.36 -6.04 2.55
C TRP A 70 10.72 -5.99 1.85
N LYS A 71 11.77 -5.64 2.60
CA LYS A 71 13.14 -5.62 2.09
C LYS A 71 13.61 -7.02 1.69
N GLU A 72 13.37 -8.02 2.54
CA GLU A 72 13.72 -9.41 2.22
C GLU A 72 12.98 -9.90 0.97
N PHE A 73 11.68 -9.60 0.85
CA PHE A 73 10.90 -9.88 -0.36
C PHE A 73 11.54 -9.22 -1.59
N CYS A 74 11.88 -7.93 -1.52
CA CYS A 74 12.50 -7.21 -2.63
C CYS A 74 13.87 -7.77 -3.02
N GLU A 75 14.68 -8.25 -2.07
CA GLU A 75 15.99 -8.86 -2.32
C GLU A 75 15.89 -10.28 -2.93
N ASN A 76 14.82 -11.01 -2.60
CA ASN A 76 14.57 -12.37 -3.12
C ASN A 76 13.71 -12.40 -4.39
N ARG A 77 13.08 -11.27 -4.72
CA ARG A 77 12.41 -11.09 -6.00
C ARG A 77 13.52 -11.04 -7.03
N ASP A 78 13.65 -12.09 -7.83
CA ASP A 78 14.47 -12.08 -9.03
C ASP A 78 13.92 -10.99 -9.94
N TRP A 79 14.43 -9.76 -9.79
CA TRP A 79 14.18 -8.67 -10.72
C TRP A 79 14.89 -9.07 -12.00
N HIS A 80 14.28 -9.95 -12.77
CA HIS A 80 14.69 -10.18 -14.14
C HIS A 80 14.33 -8.90 -14.88
N PRO A 81 15.30 -8.12 -15.39
CA PRO A 81 15.01 -7.14 -16.43
C PRO A 81 14.74 -7.93 -17.72
N SER A 82 13.68 -8.74 -17.72
CA SER A 82 13.27 -9.48 -18.90
C SER A 82 12.32 -8.59 -19.70
N GLU A 83 12.96 -7.90 -20.63
CA GLU A 83 12.44 -7.18 -21.79
C GLU A 83 11.70 -5.87 -21.50
N PRO A 84 12.17 -4.75 -22.11
CA PRO A 84 11.43 -3.49 -22.08
C PRO A 84 10.13 -3.73 -22.82
N LYS A 85 9.02 -3.78 -22.09
CA LYS A 85 7.72 -3.59 -22.73
C LYS A 85 7.64 -2.11 -23.05
N ASP A 86 7.75 -1.80 -24.33
CA ASP A 86 7.45 -0.48 -24.88
C ASP A 86 6.16 0.05 -24.22
N ASN A 87 6.30 1.21 -23.57
CA ASN A 87 5.33 2.03 -22.83
C ASN A 87 5.48 2.00 -21.31
N ASP A 88 6.19 3.04 -20.83
CA ASP A 88 5.94 3.71 -19.55
C ASP A 88 6.16 2.90 -18.26
N GLU A 89 7.15 2.01 -18.21
CA GLU A 89 7.75 1.62 -16.92
C GLU A 89 8.52 2.82 -16.37
N GLU A 90 7.80 3.73 -15.71
CA GLU A 90 8.38 4.55 -14.65
C GLU A 90 9.00 3.57 -13.64
N ASP A 91 10.31 3.40 -13.72
CA ASP A 91 11.13 2.88 -12.63
C ASP A 91 10.61 3.53 -11.35
N LEU A 92 9.88 2.77 -10.52
CA LEU A 92 9.42 3.25 -9.23
C LEU A 92 10.65 3.83 -8.53
N PRO A 93 10.70 5.14 -8.27
CA PRO A 93 11.91 5.79 -7.80
C PRO A 93 12.52 4.99 -6.65
N GLN A 94 13.83 4.74 -6.67
CA GLN A 94 14.55 3.88 -5.72
C GLN A 94 14.22 4.17 -4.24
N LYS A 95 13.80 5.41 -3.92
CA LYS A 95 13.27 5.82 -2.62
C LYS A 95 12.02 5.05 -2.14
N TYR A 96 11.21 4.52 -3.06
CA TYR A 96 10.02 3.72 -2.78
C TYR A 96 10.33 2.23 -2.60
N LEU A 97 11.56 1.77 -2.87
CA LEU A 97 11.95 0.40 -2.51
C LEU A 97 12.14 0.25 -0.98
N GLY A 98 12.50 1.33 -0.29
CA GLY A 98 12.66 1.34 1.17
C GLY A 98 11.33 1.20 1.91
N ASN A 99 10.36 2.05 1.55
CA ASN A 99 8.98 1.98 2.02
C ASN A 99 8.06 2.62 0.96
N PRO A 100 7.38 1.82 0.12
CA PRO A 100 6.52 2.35 -0.93
C PRO A 100 5.21 2.94 -0.40
N PHE A 101 4.86 2.65 0.85
CA PHE A 101 3.59 3.05 1.46
C PHE A 101 3.70 4.36 2.25
N LEU A 102 4.92 4.79 2.61
CA LEU A 102 5.16 5.98 3.43
C LEU A 102 4.41 7.20 2.91
N PHE A 103 4.42 7.39 1.60
CA PHE A 103 3.76 8.51 0.93
C PHE A 103 2.27 8.66 1.31
N PHE A 104 1.59 7.57 1.67
CA PHE A 104 0.14 7.58 1.93
C PHE A 104 -0.22 7.84 3.40
N TYR A 105 0.70 7.60 4.33
CA TYR A 105 0.47 7.82 5.76
C TYR A 105 1.44 8.83 6.40
N GLU A 106 2.43 9.32 5.67
CA GLU A 106 3.24 10.46 6.09
C GLU A 106 2.39 11.73 6.31
N PRO A 107 1.46 12.10 5.39
CA PRO A 107 0.65 13.31 5.54
C PRO A 107 -0.11 13.35 6.86
N GLU A 108 -0.17 14.52 7.48
CA GLU A 108 -0.74 14.67 8.82
C GLU A 108 -2.27 14.55 8.88
N ASN A 109 -2.95 14.68 7.74
CA ASN A 109 -4.41 14.62 7.62
C ASN A 109 -4.83 14.27 6.19
N LEU A 110 -6.11 13.93 6.01
CA LEU A 110 -6.65 13.48 4.72
C LEU A 110 -6.57 14.58 3.65
N TYR A 111 -6.65 15.84 4.07
CA TYR A 111 -6.52 17.00 3.18
C TYR A 111 -5.12 17.10 2.57
N HIS A 112 -4.08 16.99 3.40
CA HIS A 112 -2.69 16.98 2.96
C HIS A 112 -2.38 15.75 2.09
N LEU A 113 -2.95 14.58 2.41
CA LEU A 113 -2.83 13.40 1.56
C LEU A 113 -3.40 13.68 0.15
N ALA A 114 -4.63 14.19 0.07
CA ALA A 114 -5.26 14.50 -1.23
C ALA A 114 -4.47 15.55 -2.02
N GLN A 115 -3.90 16.56 -1.37
CA GLN A 115 -3.01 17.54 -2.01
C GLN A 115 -1.72 16.90 -2.52
N GLN A 116 -1.08 16.07 -1.70
CA GLN A 116 0.18 15.42 -2.05
C GLN A 116 0.02 14.48 -3.25
N MET A 117 -1.15 13.86 -3.37
CA MET A 117 -1.52 12.99 -4.49
C MET A 117 -1.99 13.76 -5.72
N ASP A 118 -1.95 15.09 -5.68
CA ASP A 118 -2.50 16.00 -6.70
C ASP A 118 -4.00 15.76 -6.95
N LEU A 119 -4.71 15.05 -6.08
CA LEU A 119 -6.13 14.72 -6.26
C LEU A 119 -7.05 15.91 -6.04
N GLN A 120 -6.56 16.96 -5.40
CA GLN A 120 -7.28 18.20 -5.14
C GLN A 120 -6.36 19.40 -5.46
N SER A 121 -6.90 20.44 -6.11
CA SER A 121 -6.15 21.63 -6.55
C SER A 121 -6.40 22.92 -5.76
N GLY A 122 -7.44 22.97 -4.93
CA GLY A 122 -7.79 24.10 -4.09
C GLY A 122 -6.88 24.26 -2.88
N ILE A 123 -6.48 25.49 -2.56
CA ILE A 123 -5.67 25.76 -1.35
C ILE A 123 -6.56 25.85 -0.09
N ASP A 124 -7.84 26.22 -0.25
CA ASP A 124 -8.81 26.45 0.83
C ASP A 124 -10.21 25.85 0.53
N ILE A 125 -10.36 25.11 -0.57
CA ILE A 125 -11.63 24.51 -1.02
C ILE A 125 -11.41 23.06 -1.41
N TRP A 126 -12.38 22.19 -1.09
CA TRP A 126 -12.35 20.80 -1.52
C TRP A 126 -12.82 20.69 -2.96
N GLU A 127 -11.86 20.53 -3.87
CA GLU A 127 -12.11 20.41 -5.31
C GLU A 127 -11.36 19.19 -5.86
N PRO A 128 -11.83 17.97 -5.56
CA PRO A 128 -11.23 16.76 -6.06
C PRO A 128 -11.46 16.63 -7.58
N SER A 129 -10.53 15.98 -8.26
CA SER A 129 -10.57 15.77 -9.71
C SER A 129 -10.58 14.29 -10.06
N GLU A 130 -11.70 13.78 -10.59
CA GLU A 130 -11.81 12.40 -11.09
C GLU A 130 -10.79 12.12 -12.21
N HIS A 131 -10.47 13.11 -13.03
CA HIS A 131 -9.40 12.97 -14.03
C HIS A 131 -8.07 12.65 -13.37
N ARG A 132 -7.73 13.36 -12.28
CA ARG A 132 -6.49 13.10 -11.54
C ARG A 132 -6.56 11.81 -10.74
N ALA A 133 -7.71 11.49 -10.13
CA ALA A 133 -7.95 10.20 -9.49
C ALA A 133 -7.69 9.03 -10.46
N ARG A 134 -8.15 9.13 -11.70
CA ARG A 134 -7.84 8.14 -12.75
C ARG A 134 -6.35 8.01 -13.05
N MET A 135 -5.59 9.10 -13.00
CA MET A 135 -4.14 9.06 -13.23
C MET A 135 -3.38 8.41 -12.07
N VAL A 136 -3.88 8.52 -10.84
CA VAL A 136 -3.22 7.96 -9.65
C VAL A 136 -3.62 6.50 -9.38
N ARG A 137 -4.84 6.08 -9.76
CA ARG A 137 -5.33 4.70 -9.56
C ARG A 137 -4.37 3.59 -10.01
N PRO A 138 -3.66 3.68 -11.16
CA PRO A 138 -2.67 2.69 -11.56
C PRO A 138 -1.55 2.48 -10.53
N VAL A 139 -1.15 3.52 -9.81
CA VAL A 139 -0.16 3.41 -8.72
C VAL A 139 -0.71 2.58 -7.57
N PHE A 140 -1.98 2.77 -7.20
CA PHE A 140 -2.60 1.96 -6.15
C PHE A 140 -2.67 0.49 -6.51
N VAL A 141 -3.11 0.20 -7.74
CA VAL A 141 -3.21 -1.16 -8.26
C VAL A 141 -1.85 -1.81 -8.25
N ARG A 142 -0.82 -1.12 -8.74
CA ARG A 142 0.54 -1.66 -8.78
C ARG A 142 1.09 -1.97 -7.38
N LEU A 143 0.89 -1.08 -6.42
CA LEU A 143 1.32 -1.33 -5.05
C LEU A 143 0.52 -2.46 -4.37
N GLY A 144 -0.78 -2.57 -4.68
CA GLY A 144 -1.61 -3.69 -4.23
C GLY A 144 -1.15 -5.03 -4.79
N GLU A 145 -0.81 -5.09 -6.08
CA GLU A 145 -0.22 -6.28 -6.71
C GLU A 145 1.08 -6.70 -5.99
N LEU A 146 1.96 -5.74 -5.69
CA LEU A 146 3.21 -6.03 -4.99
C LEU A 146 2.99 -6.53 -3.56
N LEU A 147 1.97 -6.03 -2.84
CA LEU A 147 1.61 -6.56 -1.53
C LEU A 147 1.13 -8.00 -1.61
N LEU A 148 0.29 -8.32 -2.60
CA LEU A 148 -0.19 -9.68 -2.82
C LEU A 148 0.95 -10.63 -3.22
N GLU A 149 1.90 -10.18 -4.04
CA GLU A 149 3.11 -10.95 -4.34
C GLU A 149 3.96 -11.17 -3.07
N CYS A 150 4.09 -10.16 -2.21
CA CYS A 150 4.78 -10.28 -0.93
C CYS A 150 4.09 -11.30 -0.01
N LEU A 151 2.75 -11.25 0.07
CA LEU A 151 1.95 -12.18 0.86
C LEU A 151 2.12 -13.63 0.38
N ASP A 152 2.02 -13.86 -0.93
CA ASP A 152 2.24 -15.17 -1.56
C ASP A 152 3.69 -15.67 -1.36
N TRP A 153 4.67 -14.78 -1.40
CA TRP A 153 6.05 -15.11 -1.08
C TRP A 153 6.23 -15.55 0.38
N VAL A 154 5.61 -14.85 1.34
CA VAL A 154 5.64 -15.24 2.76
C VAL A 154 4.96 -16.60 2.97
N ASP A 155 3.82 -16.84 2.32
CA ASP A 155 3.09 -18.12 2.37
C ASP A 155 3.93 -19.30 1.84
N LYS A 156 4.54 -19.15 0.66
CA LYS A 156 5.39 -20.19 0.05
C LYS A 156 6.67 -20.49 0.85
N ARG A 157 7.14 -19.51 1.63
CA ARG A 157 8.25 -19.71 2.57
C ARG A 157 7.87 -20.72 3.68
N GLU A 158 6.59 -20.88 3.99
CA GLU A 158 6.10 -21.94 4.90
C GLU A 158 6.18 -23.33 4.27
N ASP A 159 5.78 -23.46 3.01
CA ASP A 159 5.67 -24.74 2.31
C ASP A 159 7.01 -25.36 1.92
N SER A 160 8.05 -24.52 1.76
CA SER A 160 9.40 -24.95 1.34
C SER A 160 10.20 -25.66 2.44
N ARG A 161 9.60 -25.96 3.60
CA ARG A 161 10.30 -26.60 4.73
C ARG A 161 10.53 -28.09 4.42
N PRO A 162 11.78 -28.58 4.43
CA PRO A 162 12.02 -30.01 4.27
C PRO A 162 11.39 -30.76 5.46
N TYR A 163 10.49 -31.70 5.16
CA TYR A 163 10.05 -32.69 6.13
C TYR A 163 11.28 -33.30 6.78
N LYS A 164 11.45 -33.10 8.10
CA LYS A 164 12.40 -33.89 8.87
C LYS A 164 11.97 -35.34 8.75
N THR A 165 12.61 -36.09 7.86
CA THR A 165 12.60 -37.54 7.90
C THR A 165 13.30 -37.92 9.19
N ASN A 166 12.49 -38.16 10.24
CA ASN A 166 12.96 -38.83 11.44
C ASN A 166 13.44 -40.22 11.00
N GLY A 167 14.77 -40.36 10.88
CA GLY A 167 15.44 -41.62 10.62
C GLY A 167 15.03 -42.64 11.67
N ARG A 168 14.66 -43.82 11.20
CA ARG A 168 14.66 -45.04 12.01
C ARG A 168 16.08 -45.54 12.19
#